data_AF-A0AA40A783-F1
#
_entry.id   AF-A0AA40A783-F1
#
_cell.length_a   1.000
_cell.length_b   1.000
_cell.length_c   1.000
_cell.angle_alpha   90.00
_cell.angle_beta   90.00
_cell.angle_gamma   90.00
#
_symmetry.space_group_name_H-M   'P 1'
#
loop_
_entity.id
_entity.type
_entity.pdbx_description
1 polymer ?
#
loop_
_entity_poly.entity_id
_entity_poly.type
_entity_poly.pdbx_seq_one_letter_code
_entity_poly.pdbx_strand_id
1 'polypeptide(L)'
;SVGLGACGQLHQDSELVAAISYAVFDPQTPGGNPNNNPLCGRRIRASFESKSVEVTVVDRCPGCSAGSLDLSPAAFQKLADLGRGRIQADPAPPPLTYLFSVNLTFAEPISIGAVPYGTRDLLTISGGTAVGPKISGKTSSPAQPRY
;
A
#
# COMPACT_ATOMS: atom_id res chain seq x y z
N SER A 1 -24.63 -4.41 -6.02
CA SER A 1 -25.32 -3.11 -6.14
C SER A 1 -25.51 -2.54 -4.75
N VAL A 2 -25.76 -1.24 -4.66
CA VAL A 2 -25.92 -0.47 -3.44
C VAL A 2 -27.39 -0.03 -3.30
N GLY A 3 -27.86 0.15 -2.07
CA GLY A 3 -29.21 0.59 -1.76
C GLY A 3 -29.31 1.17 -0.35
N LEU A 4 -30.38 0.86 0.37
CA LEU A 4 -30.48 1.17 1.79
C LEU A 4 -29.51 0.29 2.58
N GLY A 5 -28.45 0.90 3.11
CA GLY A 5 -27.44 0.19 3.90
C GLY A 5 -27.80 0.08 5.38
N ALA A 6 -27.09 -0.80 6.09
CA ALA A 6 -27.18 -1.00 7.54
C ALA A 6 -26.87 0.26 8.36
N CYS A 7 -26.23 1.27 7.76
CA CYS A 7 -26.04 2.59 8.38
C CYS A 7 -27.28 3.50 8.31
N GLY A 8 -28.39 3.02 7.73
CA GLY A 8 -29.67 3.72 7.69
C GLY A 8 -29.75 4.81 6.61
N GLN A 9 -28.82 4.82 5.67
CA GLN A 9 -28.74 5.78 4.57
C GLN A 9 -28.89 5.08 3.22
N LEU A 10 -29.48 5.78 2.25
CA LEU A 10 -29.63 5.30 0.89
C LEU A 10 -28.47 5.79 0.03
N HIS A 11 -27.83 4.87 -0.68
CA HIS A 11 -26.70 5.16 -1.56
C HIS A 11 -26.91 4.55 -2.94
N GLN A 12 -26.21 5.11 -3.94
CA GLN A 12 -26.26 4.69 -5.34
C GLN A 12 -25.00 3.93 -5.75
N ASP A 13 -25.13 3.09 -6.78
CA ASP A 13 -24.03 2.33 -7.37
C ASP A 13 -22.87 3.19 -7.89
N SER A 14 -23.15 4.47 -8.17
CA SER A 14 -22.19 5.47 -8.63
C SER A 14 -21.32 6.06 -7.52
N GLU A 15 -21.69 5.90 -6.25
CA GLU A 15 -20.95 6.44 -5.11
C GLU A 15 -19.78 5.54 -4.71
N LEU A 16 -18.72 6.13 -4.15
CA LEU A 16 -17.55 5.38 -3.65
C LEU A 16 -17.80 4.90 -2.22
N VAL A 17 -18.55 3.81 -2.10
CA VAL A 17 -18.99 3.26 -0.82
C VAL A 17 -18.73 1.76 -0.73
N ALA A 18 -18.73 1.23 0.48
CA ALA A 18 -18.53 -0.18 0.73
C ALA A 18 -19.36 -0.70 1.92
N ALA A 19 -19.67 -1.99 1.86
CA ALA A 19 -20.09 -2.76 3.02
C ALA A 19 -18.89 -3.49 3.63
N ILE A 20 -18.79 -3.50 4.96
CA ILE A 20 -17.75 -4.24 5.68
C ILE A 20 -18.32 -5.57 6.21
N SER A 21 -17.47 -6.59 6.34
CA SER A 21 -17.88 -7.91 6.83
C SER A 21 -18.58 -7.83 8.18
N TYR A 22 -19.62 -8.65 8.37
CA TYR A 22 -20.36 -8.74 9.65
C TYR A 22 -19.44 -8.95 10.86
N ALA A 23 -18.36 -9.73 10.70
CA ALA A 23 -17.40 -10.02 11.76
C ALA A 23 -16.69 -8.76 12.30
N VAL A 24 -16.62 -7.68 11.50
CA VAL A 24 -16.06 -6.38 11.90
C VAL A 24 -17.18 -5.42 12.31
N PHE A 25 -18.32 -5.44 11.60
CA PHE A 25 -19.45 -4.56 11.85
C PHE A 25 -20.15 -4.87 13.18
N ASP A 26 -20.57 -6.11 13.40
CA ASP A 26 -21.47 -6.50 14.49
C ASP A 26 -20.89 -6.23 15.89
N PRO A 27 -19.61 -6.55 16.17
CA PRO A 27 -19.02 -6.27 17.49
C PRO A 27 -19.00 -4.78 17.85
N GLN A 28 -19.10 -3.89 16.86
CA GLN A 28 -19.13 -2.44 17.07
C GLN A 28 -20.55 -1.87 17.16
N THR A 29 -21.59 -2.69 16.96
CA THR A 29 -22.97 -2.21 16.90
C THR A 29 -23.56 -2.02 18.31
N PRO A 30 -23.79 -0.78 18.78
CA PRO A 30 -24.28 -0.54 20.14
C PRO A 30 -25.77 -0.89 20.23
N GLY A 31 -26.14 -1.65 21.26
CA GLY A 31 -27.55 -1.96 21.55
C GLY A 31 -28.28 -2.69 20.42
N GLY A 32 -27.55 -3.32 19.49
CA GLY A 32 -28.13 -4.05 18.35
C GLY A 32 -28.71 -3.16 17.24
N ASN A 33 -28.61 -1.83 17.33
CA ASN A 33 -29.07 -0.93 16.27
C ASN A 33 -27.93 -0.62 15.28
N PRO A 34 -27.95 -1.19 14.05
CA PRO A 34 -26.87 -1.02 13.09
C PRO A 34 -26.69 0.42 12.60
N ASN A 35 -27.75 1.24 12.64
CA ASN A 35 -27.69 2.65 12.25
C ASN A 35 -26.78 3.48 13.19
N ASN A 36 -26.57 2.99 14.42
CA ASN A 36 -25.73 3.63 15.43
C ASN A 36 -24.29 3.07 15.44
N ASN A 37 -23.91 2.24 14.47
CA ASN A 37 -22.58 1.68 14.42
C ASN A 37 -21.52 2.79 14.18
N PRO A 38 -20.49 2.93 15.04
CA PRO A 38 -19.48 3.98 14.91
C PRO A 38 -18.54 3.81 13.71
N LEU A 39 -18.62 2.68 13.00
CA LEU A 39 -17.93 2.45 11.74
C LEU A 39 -18.67 3.06 10.55
N CYS A 40 -19.97 3.36 10.66
CA CYS A 40 -20.71 4.08 9.63
C CYS A 40 -20.08 5.46 9.37
N GLY A 41 -19.93 5.81 8.09
CA GLY A 41 -19.30 7.07 7.67
C GLY A 41 -17.77 7.08 7.77
N ARG A 42 -17.12 6.03 8.31
CA ARG A 42 -15.66 5.91 8.29
C ARG A 42 -15.17 5.64 6.87
N ARG A 43 -13.95 6.09 6.57
CA ARG A 43 -13.33 5.92 5.26
C ARG A 43 -12.28 4.83 5.31
N ILE A 44 -12.26 3.99 4.28
CA ILE A 44 -11.28 2.92 4.09
C ILE A 44 -10.57 3.16 2.77
N ARG A 45 -9.25 3.05 2.78
CA ARG A 45 -8.45 2.99 1.56
C ARG A 45 -8.29 1.53 1.14
N ALA A 46 -8.95 1.14 0.06
CA ALA A 46 -8.78 -0.17 -0.56
C ALA A 46 -7.72 -0.06 -1.67
N SER A 47 -6.83 -1.04 -1.74
CA SER A 47 -5.75 -1.09 -2.73
C SER A 47 -5.71 -2.45 -3.41
N PHE A 48 -5.40 -2.43 -4.70
CA PHE A 48 -5.22 -3.61 -5.54
C PHE A 48 -4.22 -3.29 -6.65
N GLU A 49 -3.13 -4.05 -6.72
CA GLU A 49 -1.98 -3.79 -7.57
C GLU A 49 -1.46 -2.34 -7.36
N SER A 50 -1.34 -1.55 -8.43
CA SER A 50 -0.88 -0.15 -8.37
C SER A 50 -2.02 0.86 -8.15
N LYS A 51 -3.25 0.40 -7.90
CA LYS A 51 -4.44 1.25 -7.79
C LYS A 51 -4.96 1.30 -6.36
N SER A 52 -5.55 2.45 -6.00
CA SER A 52 -6.24 2.60 -4.73
C SER A 52 -7.49 3.45 -4.87
N VAL A 53 -8.47 3.20 -4.00
CA VAL A 53 -9.72 3.96 -3.90
C VAL A 53 -10.07 4.17 -2.43
N GLU A 54 -10.56 5.35 -2.11
CA GLU A 54 -11.08 5.65 -0.78
C GLU A 54 -12.60 5.54 -0.81
N VAL A 55 -13.15 4.70 0.06
CA VAL A 55 -14.58 4.39 0.14
C VAL A 55 -15.12 4.69 1.52
N THR A 56 -16.39 5.08 1.58
CA THR A 56 -17.11 5.29 2.83
C THR A 56 -17.85 4.01 3.23
N VAL A 57 -17.76 3.63 4.51
CA VAL A 57 -18.54 2.50 5.06
C VAL A 57 -19.98 2.94 5.24
N VAL A 58 -20.89 2.27 4.53
CA VAL A 58 -22.33 2.59 4.55
C VAL A 58 -23.22 1.38 4.87
N ASP A 59 -22.63 0.19 4.90
CA ASP A 59 -23.39 -1.05 5.02
C ASP A 59 -22.58 -2.17 5.68
N ARG A 60 -23.30 -3.25 6.00
CA ARG A 60 -22.80 -4.50 6.56
C ARG A 60 -22.98 -5.61 5.54
N CYS A 61 -21.92 -6.36 5.27
CA CYS A 61 -21.97 -7.55 4.42
C CYS A 61 -22.11 -8.85 5.24
N PRO A 62 -23.31 -9.49 5.28
CA PRO A 62 -23.53 -10.75 6.01
C PRO A 62 -22.76 -11.94 5.44
N GLY A 63 -22.56 -11.98 4.11
CA GLY A 63 -21.89 -13.10 3.42
C GLY A 63 -20.38 -12.94 3.30
N CYS A 64 -19.82 -11.81 3.74
CA CYS A 64 -18.40 -11.52 3.59
C CYS A 64 -17.58 -12.17 4.71
N SER A 65 -16.48 -12.83 4.31
CA SER A 65 -15.42 -13.24 5.24
C SER A 65 -14.83 -12.04 5.98
N ALA A 66 -14.34 -12.28 7.20
CA ALA A 66 -13.68 -11.24 8.00
C ALA A 66 -12.58 -10.54 7.20
N GLY A 67 -12.58 -9.20 7.23
CA GLY A 67 -11.61 -8.37 6.50
C GLY A 67 -11.90 -8.20 5.00
N SER A 68 -12.99 -8.75 4.48
CA SER A 68 -13.44 -8.48 3.11
C SER A 68 -14.31 -7.23 3.04
N LEU A 69 -14.21 -6.50 1.92
CA LEU A 69 -15.04 -5.36 1.56
C LEU A 69 -15.94 -5.76 0.38
N ASP A 70 -17.23 -5.42 0.47
CA ASP A 70 -18.15 -5.43 -0.67
C ASP A 70 -18.24 -4.01 -1.22
N LEU A 71 -17.65 -3.79 -2.40
CA LEU A 71 -17.50 -2.45 -2.98
C LEU A 71 -18.69 -2.14 -3.89
N SER A 72 -19.10 -0.86 -3.93
CA SER A 72 -19.99 -0.40 -4.99
C SER A 72 -19.36 -0.64 -6.37
N PRO A 73 -20.17 -0.77 -7.44
CA PRO A 73 -19.65 -0.90 -8.80
C PRO A 73 -18.67 0.23 -9.17
N ALA A 74 -18.97 1.47 -8.81
CA ALA A 74 -18.08 2.60 -9.05
C ALA A 74 -16.75 2.50 -8.31
N ALA A 75 -16.75 2.05 -7.05
CA ALA A 75 -15.52 1.83 -6.28
C ALA A 75 -14.69 0.67 -6.84
N PHE A 76 -15.34 -0.46 -7.17
CA PHE A 76 -14.66 -1.62 -7.72
C PHE A 76 -13.99 -1.30 -9.06
N GLN A 77 -14.65 -0.55 -9.94
CA GLN A 77 -14.10 -0.11 -11.24
C GLN A 77 -12.83 0.72 -11.13
N LYS A 78 -12.59 1.39 -9.99
CA LYS A 78 -11.33 2.10 -9.75
C LYS A 78 -10.16 1.15 -9.51
N LEU A 79 -10.43 -0.09 -9.12
CA LEU A 79 -9.42 -1.12 -8.83
C LEU A 79 -9.32 -2.13 -9.98
N ALA A 80 -10.43 -2.65 -10.48
CA ALA A 80 -10.47 -3.71 -11.48
C ALA A 80 -11.71 -3.63 -12.37
N ASP A 81 -11.66 -4.31 -13.53
CA ASP A 81 -12.84 -4.48 -14.39
C ASP A 81 -13.94 -5.29 -13.68
N LEU A 82 -15.19 -4.86 -13.81
CA LEU A 82 -16.33 -5.50 -13.14
C LEU A 82 -16.46 -6.99 -13.45
N GLY A 83 -16.04 -7.43 -14.65
CA GLY A 83 -16.06 -8.84 -15.07
C GLY A 83 -15.20 -9.76 -14.21
N ARG A 84 -14.27 -9.21 -13.41
CA ARG A 84 -13.51 -9.99 -12.42
C ARG A 84 -14.36 -10.46 -11.25
N GLY A 85 -15.42 -9.72 -10.89
CA GLY A 85 -16.34 -10.03 -9.79
C GLY A 85 -15.74 -9.93 -8.38
N ARG A 86 -14.59 -10.58 -8.13
CA ARG A 86 -13.86 -10.54 -6.86
C ARG A 86 -12.36 -10.43 -7.11
N ILE A 87 -11.72 -9.57 -6.34
CA ILE A 87 -10.26 -9.40 -6.32
C ILE A 87 -9.75 -9.61 -4.90
N GLN A 88 -8.55 -10.17 -4.78
CA GLN A 88 -7.87 -10.28 -3.50
C GLN A 88 -7.05 -9.00 -3.31
N ALA A 89 -7.40 -8.20 -2.30
CA ALA A 89 -6.65 -6.99 -1.98
C ALA A 89 -5.18 -7.34 -1.72
N ASP A 90 -4.29 -6.40 -2.06
CA ASP A 90 -2.88 -6.59 -1.74
C ASP A 90 -2.73 -6.74 -0.21
N PRO A 91 -1.84 -7.62 0.25
CA PRO A 91 -1.49 -7.61 1.66
C PRO A 91 -1.03 -6.20 2.03
N ALA A 92 -1.42 -5.73 3.22
CA ALA A 92 -0.95 -4.44 3.73
C ALA A 92 0.57 -4.37 3.49
N PRO A 93 1.07 -3.32 2.80
CA PRO A 93 2.49 -3.21 2.55
C PRO A 93 3.21 -3.41 3.88
N PRO A 94 4.18 -4.33 3.96
CA PRO A 94 4.90 -4.52 5.21
C PRO A 94 5.43 -3.15 5.66
N PRO A 95 5.30 -2.79 6.94
CA PRO A 95 5.81 -1.50 7.42
C PRO A 95 7.27 -1.39 6.99
N LEU A 96 7.59 -0.34 6.22
CA LEU A 96 8.91 -0.16 5.61
C LEU A 96 9.98 -0.13 6.71
N THR A 97 10.63 -1.26 6.95
CA THR A 97 11.85 -1.35 7.76
C THR A 97 13.08 -1.59 6.87
N TYR A 98 13.01 -1.16 5.60
CA TYR A 98 13.97 -1.39 4.50
C TYR A 98 13.95 -2.81 3.91
N LEU A 99 13.94 -2.89 2.56
CA LEU A 99 14.09 -4.14 1.79
C LEU A 99 15.51 -4.74 1.98
N PHE A 100 16.50 -3.87 2.13
CA PHE A 100 17.88 -4.16 2.51
C PHE A 100 18.59 -2.85 2.90
N SER A 101 19.64 -2.94 3.70
CA SER A 101 20.59 -1.86 4.01
C SER A 101 21.87 -2.06 3.20
N VAL A 102 22.45 -0.96 2.69
CA VAL A 102 23.74 -0.97 1.99
C VAL A 102 24.75 -0.12 2.75
N ASN A 103 25.89 -0.71 3.10
CA ASN A 103 27.07 0.02 3.57
C ASN A 103 28.10 0.04 2.46
N LEU A 104 28.44 1.22 1.94
CA LEU A 104 29.45 1.38 0.89
C LEU A 104 30.81 1.74 1.49
N THR A 105 31.86 1.13 0.96
CA THR A 105 33.25 1.52 1.23
C THR A 105 33.78 2.25 0.01
N PHE A 106 34.37 3.43 0.23
CA PHE A 106 34.98 4.24 -0.83
C PHE A 106 36.50 4.11 -0.77
N ALA A 107 37.16 4.12 -1.92
CA ALA A 107 38.60 4.28 -2.02
C ALA A 107 39.01 5.73 -1.70
N GLU A 108 40.32 5.96 -1.57
CA GLU A 108 40.84 7.32 -1.46
C GLU A 108 40.36 8.19 -2.64
N PRO A 109 39.96 9.45 -2.39
CA PRO A 109 39.48 10.34 -3.45
C PRO A 109 40.57 10.60 -4.49
N ILE A 110 40.24 10.45 -5.77
CA ILE A 110 41.13 10.83 -6.86
C ILE A 110 40.75 12.24 -7.30
N SER A 111 41.64 13.22 -7.10
CA SER A 111 41.39 14.58 -7.58
C SER A 111 41.59 14.67 -9.08
N ILE A 112 40.57 15.14 -9.80
CA ILE A 112 40.59 15.31 -11.26
C ILE A 112 40.76 16.78 -11.68
N GLY A 113 40.98 17.68 -10.73
CA GLY A 113 41.39 19.06 -10.97
C GLY A 113 40.60 20.09 -10.16
N ALA A 114 41.10 21.33 -10.19
CA ALA A 114 40.44 22.48 -9.57
C ALA A 114 39.36 23.06 -10.50
N VAL A 115 38.24 23.45 -9.91
CA VAL A 115 37.16 24.23 -10.53
C VAL A 115 36.99 25.55 -9.76
N PRO A 116 36.32 26.58 -10.33
CA PRO A 116 36.20 27.89 -9.67
C PRO A 116 35.60 27.88 -8.26
N TYR A 117 34.95 26.79 -7.86
CA TYR A 117 34.29 26.63 -6.56
C TYR A 117 34.87 25.48 -5.71
N GLY A 118 36.04 24.92 -6.04
CA GLY A 118 36.69 23.87 -5.24
C GLY A 118 37.45 22.83 -6.08
N THR A 119 37.64 21.64 -5.53
CA THR A 119 38.20 20.49 -6.26
C THR A 119 37.08 19.58 -6.75
N ARG A 120 37.28 18.99 -7.92
CA ARG A 120 36.44 17.90 -8.39
C ARG A 120 37.16 16.60 -8.07
N ASP A 121 36.59 15.81 -7.17
CA ASP A 121 37.16 14.54 -6.71
C ASP A 121 36.26 13.37 -7.12
N LEU A 122 36.88 12.25 -7.48
CA LEU A 122 36.19 10.99 -7.76
C LEU A 122 36.27 10.08 -6.54
N LEU A 123 35.11 9.75 -5.97
CA LEU A 123 34.97 8.77 -4.89
C LEU A 123 34.57 7.43 -5.48
N THR A 124 35.56 6.57 -5.72
CA THR A 124 35.31 5.24 -6.28
C THR A 124 34.80 4.31 -5.19
N ILE A 125 33.70 3.60 -5.44
CA ILE A 125 33.21 2.55 -4.53
C ILE A 125 34.18 1.36 -4.63
N SER A 126 34.91 1.07 -3.56
CA SER A 126 35.87 -0.04 -3.48
C SER A 126 35.24 -1.33 -2.97
N GLY A 127 34.09 -1.23 -2.30
CA GLY A 127 33.33 -2.38 -1.86
C GLY A 127 32.14 -1.98 -0.99
N GLY A 128 31.66 -2.93 -0.18
CA GLY A 128 30.54 -2.71 0.70
C GLY A 128 29.77 -3.98 1.02
N THR A 129 28.69 -3.85 1.78
CA THR A 129 27.77 -4.94 2.11
C THR A 129 26.34 -4.54 1.84
N ALA A 130 25.54 -5.49 1.37
CA ALA A 130 24.10 -5.38 1.26
C ALA A 130 23.47 -6.47 2.14
N VAL A 131 22.58 -6.07 3.06
CA VAL A 131 21.94 -6.98 4.01
C VAL A 131 20.44 -6.71 4.06
N GLY A 132 19.65 -7.74 3.81
CA GLY A 132 18.20 -7.71 3.92
C GLY A 132 17.62 -9.11 4.19
N PRO A 133 16.30 -9.23 4.35
CA PRO A 133 15.65 -10.49 4.75
C PRO A 133 15.86 -11.67 3.80
N LYS A 134 16.16 -11.40 2.52
CA LYS A 134 16.39 -12.42 1.48
C LYS A 134 17.71 -12.23 0.71
N ILE A 135 18.56 -11.28 1.13
CA ILE A 135 19.81 -10.96 0.43
C ILE A 135 20.89 -10.65 1.46
N SER A 136 22.04 -11.31 1.32
CA SER A 136 23.24 -10.99 2.08
C SER A 136 24.42 -11.16 1.15
N GLY A 137 25.21 -10.11 0.98
CA GLY A 137 26.31 -10.13 0.03
C GLY A 137 27.27 -8.96 0.20
N LYS A 138 28.45 -9.12 -0.40
CA LYS A 138 29.43 -8.04 -0.55
C LYS A 138 29.26 -7.42 -1.93
N THR A 139 29.30 -6.09 -2.00
CA THR A 139 29.46 -5.40 -3.28
C THR A 139 30.93 -5.48 -3.68
N SER A 140 31.21 -6.01 -4.86
CA SER A 140 32.55 -5.96 -5.46
C SER A 140 32.67 -4.70 -6.31
N SER A 141 33.81 -4.04 -6.25
CA SER A 141 34.13 -2.97 -7.21
C SER A 141 34.06 -3.52 -8.64
N PRO A 142 33.43 -2.81 -9.60
CA PRO A 142 33.63 -3.14 -11.01
C PRO A 142 35.11 -2.95 -11.34
N ALA A 143 35.72 -3.92 -12.02
CA ALA A 143 37.09 -3.79 -12.49
C ALA A 143 37.26 -2.45 -13.23
N GLN A 144 38.15 -1.58 -12.77
CA GLN A 144 38.43 -0.32 -13.45
C GLN A 144 38.80 -0.62 -14.91
N PRO A 145 38.16 0.02 -15.91
CA PRO A 145 38.63 -0.07 -17.27
C PRO A 145 40.06 0.48 -17.30
N ARG A 146 41.03 -0.35 -17.70
CA ARG A 146 42.37 0.13 -18.02
C ARG A 146 42.24 0.95 -19.30
N TYR A 147 42.46 2.26 -19.20
CA TYR A 147 42.70 3.13 -20.34
C TYR A 147 44.19 3.21 -20.61
#